data_AF-A0A6J8E3B6-F1
#
_entry.id   AF-A0A6J8E3B6-F1
#
_cell.length_a   1.000
_cell.length_b   1.000
_cell.length_c   1.000
_cell.angle_alpha   90.00
_cell.angle_beta   90.00
_cell.angle_gamma   90.00
#
_symmetry.space_group_name_H-M   'P 1'
#
loop_
_entity.id
_entity.type
_entity.pdbx_description
1 polymer ?
#
loop_
_entity_poly.entity_id
_entity_poly.type
_entity_poly.pdbx_seq_one_letter_code
_entity_poly.pdbx_strand_id
1 'polypeptide(L)'
;MNFRGLNLTLENKSFWDKFGDLLRPVEDEFFEMYDLPLLFIVPLLLLYGIVVVISLGGNIAVCYTLCNGKVLITVTNFFLASLSVSDILMTILCIPATVVSDIIYKYWVLGSFMCHVVHYLQLVAVLQRAFSVVAITCDRHFIISRPFKQRMTKKTARLLVLLLWIFAFIIALPSAWYSQVIYLQYHPGSHGLCIELWDDQQLQHIYSITILLLQYFMPLLIMICVYVHIGYIIWIKPTPGEADKVRDKRIALSKRKQQADRLQIQKYFFSVFPSDTLQINAKLTEITAEQLLNEEI
;
A
#
# COMPACT_ATOMS: atom_id res chain seq x y z
N MET A 1 17.03 -3.60 32.12
CA MET A 1 17.28 -4.51 33.26
C MET A 1 16.03 -4.60 34.12
N ASN A 2 15.24 -5.66 33.98
CA ASN A 2 14.72 -6.50 35.07
C ASN A 2 13.87 -7.61 34.43
N PHE A 3 14.48 -8.77 34.20
CA PHE A 3 13.77 -10.00 33.85
C PHE A 3 13.27 -10.60 35.16
N ARG A 4 11.97 -10.56 35.43
CA ARG A 4 11.33 -11.44 36.40
C ARG A 4 10.56 -12.51 35.65
N GLY A 5 11.11 -13.71 35.67
CA GLY A 5 10.47 -14.92 35.20
C GLY A 5 9.16 -15.16 35.95
N LEU A 6 8.09 -15.30 35.18
CA LEU A 6 6.85 -15.91 35.61
C LEU A 6 6.99 -17.42 35.37
N ASN A 7 7.20 -18.17 36.45
CA ASN A 7 7.02 -19.62 36.50
C ASN A 7 5.53 -19.91 36.21
N LEU A 8 5.19 -20.23 34.95
CA LEU A 8 3.83 -20.51 34.47
C LEU A 8 3.73 -21.93 33.85
N THR A 9 4.38 -22.93 34.45
CA THR A 9 4.64 -24.21 33.74
C THR A 9 3.72 -25.40 34.07
N LEU A 10 2.56 -25.25 34.72
CA LEU A 10 1.69 -26.42 34.93
C LEU A 10 0.19 -26.20 34.68
N GLU A 11 -0.37 -25.04 35.02
CA GLU A 11 -1.83 -24.81 34.87
C GLU A 11 -2.25 -24.44 33.44
N ASN A 12 -1.29 -24.04 32.61
CA ASN A 12 -1.57 -23.53 31.26
C ASN A 12 -1.61 -24.63 30.19
N LYS A 13 -1.17 -25.85 30.49
CA LYS A 13 -1.13 -26.94 29.49
C LYS A 13 -2.54 -27.32 29.02
N SER A 14 -3.49 -27.37 29.95
CA SER A 14 -4.90 -27.64 29.64
C SER A 14 -5.55 -26.52 28.84
N PHE A 15 -5.14 -25.27 29.02
CA PHE A 15 -5.63 -24.13 28.25
C PHE A 15 -5.10 -24.15 26.81
N TRP A 16 -3.79 -24.35 26.63
CA TRP A 16 -3.18 -24.47 25.30
C TRP A 16 -3.68 -25.71 24.54
N ASP A 17 -3.92 -26.83 25.22
CA ASP A 17 -4.53 -28.01 24.62
C ASP A 17 -5.97 -27.71 24.16
N LYS A 18 -6.80 -27.08 25.00
CA LYS A 18 -8.18 -26.70 24.65
C LYS A 18 -8.26 -25.63 23.56
N PHE A 19 -7.29 -24.73 23.52
CA PHE A 19 -7.16 -23.68 22.51
C PHE A 19 -6.63 -24.25 21.19
N GLY A 20 -5.71 -25.21 21.23
CA GLY A 20 -5.27 -25.99 20.07
C GLY A 20 -6.39 -26.86 19.48
N ASP A 21 -7.24 -27.45 20.33
CA ASP A 21 -8.45 -28.18 19.91
C ASP A 21 -9.47 -27.27 19.20
N LEU A 22 -9.54 -26.00 19.61
CA LEU A 22 -10.45 -25.00 19.05
C LEU A 22 -9.95 -24.44 17.70
N LEU A 23 -8.63 -24.37 17.51
CA LEU A 23 -7.99 -23.92 16.27
C LEU A 23 -7.79 -25.03 15.23
N ARG A 24 -7.79 -26.30 15.65
CA ARG A 24 -7.62 -27.46 14.77
C ARG A 24 -8.55 -27.47 13.54
N PRO A 25 -9.86 -27.18 13.67
CA PRO A 25 -10.77 -27.10 12.53
C PRO A 25 -10.42 -25.96 11.56
N VAL A 26 -9.95 -24.82 12.09
CA VAL A 26 -9.48 -23.68 11.30
C VAL A 26 -8.17 -24.00 10.58
N GLU A 27 -7.28 -24.78 11.21
CA GLU A 27 -6.03 -25.27 10.63
C GLU A 27 -6.30 -26.27 9.49
N ASP A 28 -7.21 -27.22 9.70
CA ASP A 28 -7.58 -28.23 8.70
C ASP A 28 -8.33 -27.61 7.50
N GLU A 29 -9.26 -26.65 7.72
CA GLU A 29 -9.90 -25.88 6.64
C GLU A 29 -8.91 -24.95 5.91
N PHE A 30 -7.93 -24.38 6.62
CA PHE A 30 -6.86 -23.58 6.01
C PHE A 30 -5.95 -24.43 5.14
N PHE A 31 -5.59 -25.65 5.56
CA PHE A 31 -4.79 -26.56 4.74
C PHE A 31 -5.57 -27.09 3.52
N GLU A 32 -6.86 -27.43 3.64
CA GLU A 32 -7.70 -27.83 2.48
C GLU A 32 -7.95 -26.66 1.50
N MET A 33 -8.10 -25.42 1.97
CA MET A 33 -8.24 -24.24 1.11
C MET A 33 -6.95 -23.91 0.32
N TYR A 34 -5.79 -24.41 0.76
CA TYR A 34 -4.47 -24.08 0.19
C TYR A 34 -3.86 -25.14 -0.74
N ASP A 35 -4.57 -26.22 -1.06
CA ASP A 35 -4.23 -27.14 -2.16
C ASP A 35 -4.51 -26.48 -3.53
N LEU A 36 -3.90 -25.31 -3.76
CA LEU A 36 -3.95 -24.62 -5.02
C LEU A 36 -3.12 -25.42 -6.03
N PRO A 37 -3.71 -25.94 -7.13
CA PRO A 37 -2.98 -26.80 -8.05
C PRO A 37 -1.70 -26.12 -8.52
N LEU A 38 -0.62 -26.87 -8.70
CA LEU A 38 0.66 -26.36 -9.21
C LEU A 38 0.49 -25.50 -10.49
N LEU A 39 -0.54 -25.84 -11.27
CA LEU A 39 -1.01 -25.11 -12.45
C LEU A 39 -1.34 -23.63 -12.20
N PHE A 40 -1.78 -23.24 -11.00
CA PHE A 40 -2.07 -21.86 -10.62
C PHE A 40 -0.87 -21.16 -9.95
N ILE A 41 -0.08 -21.89 -9.18
CA ILE A 41 1.08 -21.32 -8.46
C ILE A 41 2.17 -20.87 -9.44
N VAL A 42 2.50 -21.69 -10.44
CA VAL A 42 3.59 -21.37 -11.38
C VAL A 42 3.32 -20.10 -12.19
N PRO A 43 2.14 -19.91 -12.82
CA PRO A 43 1.81 -18.64 -13.49
C PRO A 43 1.81 -17.43 -12.54
N LEU A 44 1.36 -17.61 -11.30
CA LEU A 44 1.34 -16.55 -10.29
C LEU A 44 2.78 -16.09 -9.95
N LEU A 45 3.69 -17.03 -9.71
CA LEU A 45 5.10 -16.71 -9.46
C LEU A 45 5.77 -16.02 -10.65
N LEU A 46 5.47 -16.47 -11.89
CA LEU A 46 5.94 -15.80 -13.10
C LEU A 46 5.41 -14.35 -13.21
N LEU A 47 4.13 -14.14 -12.92
CA LEU A 47 3.51 -12.82 -12.91
C LEU A 47 4.17 -11.90 -11.88
N TYR A 48 4.37 -12.37 -10.64
CA TYR A 48 5.08 -11.62 -9.60
C TYR A 48 6.51 -11.29 -10.02
N GLY A 49 7.23 -12.25 -10.61
CA GLY A 49 8.57 -12.01 -11.16
C GLY A 49 8.59 -10.91 -12.21
N ILE A 50 7.64 -10.93 -13.16
CA ILE A 50 7.49 -9.89 -14.18
C ILE A 50 7.20 -8.53 -13.54
N VAL A 51 6.26 -8.48 -12.58
CA VAL A 51 5.91 -7.23 -11.86
C VAL A 51 7.12 -6.66 -11.13
N VAL A 52 7.91 -7.50 -10.46
CA VAL A 52 9.13 -7.08 -9.76
C VAL A 52 10.15 -6.51 -10.75
N VAL A 53 10.42 -7.18 -11.86
CA VAL A 53 11.38 -6.70 -12.87
C VAL A 53 10.95 -5.37 -13.47
N ILE A 54 9.67 -5.25 -13.85
CA ILE A 54 9.13 -4.01 -14.44
C ILE A 54 9.13 -2.88 -13.41
N SER A 55 8.65 -3.14 -12.19
CA SER A 55 8.55 -2.15 -11.11
C SER A 55 9.93 -1.65 -10.72
N LEU A 56 10.87 -2.55 -10.45
CA LEU A 56 12.22 -2.21 -10.03
C LEU A 56 12.97 -1.47 -11.14
N GLY A 57 12.95 -2.00 -12.36
CA GLY A 57 13.61 -1.37 -13.52
C GLY A 57 13.05 0.01 -13.81
N GLY A 58 11.73 0.17 -13.83
CA GLY A 58 11.06 1.44 -14.09
C GLY A 58 11.35 2.49 -13.03
N ASN A 59 11.23 2.13 -11.75
CA ASN A 59 11.42 3.07 -10.64
C ASN A 59 12.90 3.43 -10.42
N ILE A 60 13.83 2.48 -10.59
CA ILE A 60 15.27 2.78 -10.56
C ILE A 60 15.64 3.73 -11.70
N ALA A 61 15.11 3.52 -12.91
CA ALA A 61 15.36 4.43 -14.03
C ALA A 61 14.87 5.85 -13.75
N VAL A 62 13.70 6.01 -13.14
CA VAL A 62 13.19 7.33 -12.69
C VAL A 62 14.14 7.96 -11.68
N CYS A 63 14.53 7.26 -10.62
CA CYS A 63 15.48 7.79 -9.64
C CYS A 63 16.83 8.15 -10.28
N TYR A 64 17.38 7.26 -11.12
CA TYR A 64 18.66 7.46 -11.80
C TYR A 64 18.67 8.68 -12.72
N THR A 65 17.61 8.88 -13.51
CA THR A 65 17.50 10.04 -14.42
C THR A 65 17.39 11.36 -13.67
N LEU A 66 16.78 11.37 -12.49
CA LEU A 66 16.68 12.54 -11.62
C LEU A 66 18.00 12.85 -10.91
N CYS A 67 18.70 11.85 -10.39
CA CYS A 67 19.97 12.02 -9.69
C CYS A 67 21.10 12.50 -10.61
N ASN A 68 21.17 12.00 -11.84
CA ASN A 68 22.24 12.37 -12.79
C ASN A 68 21.98 13.68 -13.54
N GLY A 69 20.94 14.43 -13.19
CA GLY A 69 20.62 15.70 -13.86
C GLY A 69 20.25 15.55 -15.35
N LYS A 70 19.98 14.34 -15.83
CA LYS A 70 19.55 14.07 -17.22
C LYS A 70 18.17 14.67 -17.51
N VAL A 71 17.42 15.01 -16.47
CA VAL A 71 16.12 15.66 -16.54
C VAL A 71 16.15 16.95 -15.70
N LEU A 72 15.54 18.02 -16.23
CA LEU A 72 15.39 19.28 -15.51
C LEU A 72 14.67 19.07 -14.18
N ILE A 73 15.29 19.46 -13.06
CA ILE A 73 14.69 19.36 -11.73
C ILE A 73 13.50 20.31 -11.62
N THR A 74 12.29 19.75 -11.68
CA THR A 74 11.03 20.45 -11.43
C THR A 74 10.44 20.06 -10.07
N VAL A 75 9.43 20.79 -9.62
CA VAL A 75 8.69 20.48 -8.39
C VAL A 75 8.05 19.10 -8.45
N THR A 76 7.34 18.80 -9.55
CA THR A 76 6.69 17.50 -9.76
C THR A 76 7.69 16.34 -9.66
N ASN A 77 8.94 16.54 -10.08
CA ASN A 77 9.97 15.51 -10.03
C ASN A 77 10.35 15.07 -8.61
N PHE A 78 10.21 15.93 -7.59
CA PHE A 78 10.44 15.52 -6.20
C PHE A 78 9.37 14.53 -5.72
N PHE A 79 8.11 14.73 -6.10
CA PHE A 79 7.04 13.78 -5.80
C PHE A 79 7.17 12.49 -6.60
N LEU A 80 7.60 12.57 -7.87
CA LEU A 80 7.89 11.37 -8.67
C LEU A 80 9.05 10.56 -8.08
N ALA A 81 10.11 11.20 -7.60
CA ALA A 81 11.20 10.53 -6.91
C ALA A 81 10.70 9.83 -5.63
N SER A 82 9.89 10.52 -4.84
CA SER A 82 9.29 9.95 -3.63
C SER A 82 8.42 8.73 -3.93
N LEU A 83 7.57 8.82 -4.96
CA LEU A 83 6.76 7.70 -5.44
C LEU A 83 7.65 6.51 -5.82
N SER A 84 8.69 6.73 -6.62
CA SER A 84 9.60 5.66 -7.03
C SER A 84 10.37 5.03 -5.86
N VAL A 85 10.75 5.81 -4.84
CA VAL A 85 11.38 5.25 -3.63
C VAL A 85 10.42 4.33 -2.87
N SER A 86 9.17 4.73 -2.70
CA SER A 86 8.14 3.88 -2.07
C SER A 86 7.85 2.60 -2.87
N ASP A 87 7.85 2.69 -4.20
CA ASP A 87 7.66 1.54 -5.07
C ASP A 87 8.84 0.55 -4.99
N ILE A 88 10.08 1.06 -4.99
CA ILE A 88 11.29 0.23 -4.82
C ILE A 88 11.27 -0.47 -3.46
N LEU A 89 10.89 0.24 -2.40
CA LEU A 89 10.77 -0.31 -1.05
C LEU A 89 9.80 -1.52 -1.03
N MET A 90 8.59 -1.34 -1.57
CA MET A 90 7.62 -2.44 -1.69
C MET A 90 8.15 -3.58 -2.53
N THR A 91 8.82 -3.27 -3.64
CA THR A 91 9.26 -4.28 -4.61
C THR A 91 10.41 -5.15 -4.10
N ILE A 92 11.35 -4.58 -3.33
CA ILE A 92 12.52 -5.30 -2.81
C ILE A 92 12.18 -6.07 -1.54
N LEU A 93 11.31 -5.53 -0.69
CA LEU A 93 11.11 -6.05 0.67
C LEU A 93 9.74 -6.71 0.82
N CYS A 94 8.65 -5.99 0.54
CA CYS A 94 7.30 -6.46 0.83
C CYS A 94 6.86 -7.57 -0.14
N ILE A 95 7.01 -7.37 -1.46
CA ILE A 95 6.56 -8.36 -2.45
C ILE A 95 7.26 -9.72 -2.27
N PRO A 96 8.61 -9.80 -2.14
CA PRO A 96 9.27 -11.07 -1.92
C PRO A 96 8.89 -11.70 -0.59
N ALA A 97 8.72 -10.89 0.47
CA ALA A 97 8.28 -11.41 1.77
C ALA A 97 6.90 -12.07 1.69
N THR A 98 5.92 -11.41 1.07
CA THR A 98 4.57 -11.93 0.84
C THR A 98 4.58 -13.18 -0.04
N VAL A 99 5.37 -13.20 -1.13
CA VAL A 99 5.46 -14.38 -2.00
C VAL A 99 6.04 -15.58 -1.24
N VAL A 100 7.09 -15.36 -0.44
CA VAL A 100 7.71 -16.41 0.35
C VAL A 100 6.74 -16.92 1.43
N SER A 101 6.10 -16.04 2.19
CA SER A 101 5.20 -16.43 3.28
C SER A 101 3.90 -17.04 2.79
N ASP A 102 3.23 -16.41 1.82
CA ASP A 102 1.82 -16.71 1.51
C ASP A 102 1.69 -17.66 0.31
N ILE A 103 2.69 -17.72 -0.57
CA ILE A 103 2.65 -18.54 -1.78
C ILE A 103 3.53 -19.78 -1.64
N ILE A 104 4.79 -19.61 -1.22
CA ILE A 104 5.78 -20.69 -1.23
C ILE A 104 5.66 -21.57 0.02
N TYR A 105 5.79 -20.98 1.21
CA TYR A 105 5.84 -21.75 2.47
C TYR A 105 4.48 -21.91 3.13
N LYS A 106 3.52 -21.00 2.91
CA LYS A 106 2.23 -20.93 3.63
C LYS A 106 2.36 -20.60 5.12
N TYR A 107 3.53 -20.14 5.53
CA TYR A 107 3.82 -19.65 6.87
C TYR A 107 5.00 -18.68 6.85
N TRP A 108 5.13 -17.90 7.91
CA TRP A 108 6.14 -16.88 8.09
C TRP A 108 7.51 -17.48 8.46
N VAL A 109 8.45 -17.43 7.50
CA VAL A 109 9.82 -17.96 7.64
C VAL A 109 10.90 -16.91 7.91
N LEU A 110 10.58 -15.62 7.74
CA LEU A 110 11.58 -14.54 7.79
C LEU A 110 11.95 -14.09 9.22
N GLY A 111 11.38 -14.75 10.23
CA GLY A 111 11.62 -14.47 11.65
C GLY A 111 10.85 -13.25 12.18
N SER A 112 10.82 -13.12 13.51
CA SER A 112 10.00 -12.11 14.20
C SER A 112 10.37 -10.68 13.82
N PHE A 113 11.65 -10.36 13.71
CA PHE A 113 12.09 -9.00 13.36
C PHE A 113 11.57 -8.56 11.98
N MET A 114 11.62 -9.44 10.97
CA MET A 114 11.12 -9.12 9.64
C MET A 114 9.60 -8.96 9.61
N CYS A 115 8.84 -9.63 10.49
CA CYS A 115 7.38 -9.46 10.56
C CYS A 115 7.01 -8.01 10.88
N HIS A 116 7.63 -7.44 11.91
CA HIS A 116 7.43 -6.04 12.30
C HIS A 116 7.88 -5.08 11.19
N VAL A 117 9.05 -5.34 10.59
CA VAL A 117 9.63 -4.48 9.54
C VAL A 117 8.80 -4.49 8.26
N VAL A 118 8.34 -5.66 7.80
CA VAL A 118 7.61 -5.81 6.55
C VAL A 118 6.25 -5.14 6.66
N HIS A 119 5.46 -5.40 7.71
CA HIS A 119 4.16 -4.74 7.91
C HIS A 119 4.31 -3.22 8.05
N TYR A 120 5.29 -2.76 8.84
CA TYR A 120 5.57 -1.34 8.99
C TYR A 120 5.92 -0.65 7.68
N LEU A 121 6.92 -1.14 6.96
CA LEU A 121 7.41 -0.52 5.73
C LEU A 121 6.41 -0.65 4.58
N GLN A 122 5.62 -1.72 4.56
CA GLN A 122 4.49 -1.87 3.63
C GLN A 122 3.49 -0.73 3.81
N LEU A 123 3.05 -0.49 5.05
CA LEU A 123 2.09 0.57 5.34
C LEU A 123 2.66 1.96 5.05
N VAL A 124 3.91 2.22 5.45
CA VAL A 124 4.60 3.48 5.13
C VAL A 124 4.63 3.71 3.62
N ALA A 125 4.99 2.69 2.83
CA ALA A 125 5.08 2.83 1.39
C ALA A 125 3.72 3.12 0.76
N VAL A 126 2.65 2.42 1.17
CA VAL A 126 1.29 2.64 0.64
C VAL A 126 0.80 4.06 0.96
N LEU A 127 0.95 4.52 2.20
CA LEU A 127 0.60 5.89 2.60
C LEU A 127 1.40 6.92 1.81
N GLN A 128 2.72 6.72 1.68
CA GLN A 128 3.57 7.66 0.96
C GLN A 128 3.23 7.72 -0.54
N ARG A 129 2.86 6.60 -1.16
CA ARG A 129 2.37 6.57 -2.54
C ARG A 129 1.09 7.38 -2.67
N ALA A 130 0.12 7.16 -1.79
CA ALA A 130 -1.16 7.87 -1.79
C ALA A 130 -0.96 9.39 -1.66
N PHE A 131 -0.17 9.84 -0.68
CA PHE A 131 0.11 11.26 -0.48
C PHE A 131 0.91 11.87 -1.63
N SER A 132 1.86 11.14 -2.23
CA SER A 132 2.63 11.62 -3.37
C SER A 132 1.75 11.86 -4.60
N VAL A 133 0.79 10.97 -4.86
CA VAL A 133 -0.17 11.12 -5.97
C VAL A 133 -1.06 12.36 -5.76
N VAL A 134 -1.57 12.58 -4.54
CA VAL A 134 -2.32 13.79 -4.20
C VAL A 134 -1.47 15.05 -4.42
N ALA A 135 -0.21 15.05 -3.95
CA ALA A 135 0.68 16.18 -4.12
C ALA A 135 0.97 16.49 -5.60
N ILE A 136 1.16 15.47 -6.44
CA ILE A 136 1.32 15.63 -7.89
C ILE A 136 0.08 16.29 -8.49
N THR A 137 -1.11 15.82 -8.15
CA THR A 137 -2.37 16.36 -8.68
C THR A 137 -2.65 17.78 -8.21
N CYS A 138 -2.34 18.10 -6.96
CA CYS A 138 -2.42 19.47 -6.45
C CYS A 138 -1.42 20.39 -7.18
N ASP A 139 -0.16 19.97 -7.38
CA ASP A 139 0.84 20.73 -8.15
C ASP A 139 0.33 21.00 -9.58
N ARG A 140 -0.24 19.99 -10.24
CA ARG A 140 -0.87 20.13 -11.56
C ARG A 140 -2.00 21.14 -11.56
N HIS A 141 -2.89 21.09 -10.58
CA HIS A 141 -3.98 22.05 -10.45
C HIS A 141 -3.49 23.48 -10.31
N PHE A 142 -2.48 23.73 -9.48
CA PHE A 142 -1.92 25.06 -9.31
C PHE A 142 -1.32 25.59 -10.62
N ILE A 143 -0.59 24.75 -11.35
CA ILE A 143 0.02 25.10 -12.65
C ILE A 143 -1.04 25.46 -13.68
N ILE A 144 -2.13 24.68 -13.77
CA ILE A 144 -3.19 24.88 -14.76
C ILE A 144 -4.09 26.05 -14.39
N SER A 145 -4.48 26.16 -13.12
CA SER A 145 -5.47 27.13 -12.66
C SER A 145 -4.90 28.54 -12.51
N ARG A 146 -3.59 28.67 -12.25
CA ARG A 146 -2.96 29.96 -11.93
C ARG A 146 -1.66 30.18 -12.73
N PRO A 147 -1.73 30.34 -14.06
CA PRO A 147 -0.56 30.43 -14.92
C PRO A 147 0.37 31.62 -14.62
N PHE A 148 -0.16 32.69 -14.01
CA PHE A 148 0.58 33.93 -13.71
C PHE A 148 0.94 34.10 -12.22
N LYS A 149 0.57 33.16 -11.33
CA LYS A 149 1.02 33.21 -9.93
C LYS A 149 2.33 32.46 -9.73
N GLN A 150 3.07 32.86 -8.70
CA GLN A 150 4.32 32.21 -8.31
C GLN A 150 4.11 30.71 -8.11
N ARG A 151 4.90 29.90 -8.83
CA ARG A 151 4.88 28.45 -8.71
C ARG A 151 5.42 28.02 -7.34
N MET A 152 5.03 26.83 -6.89
CA MET A 152 5.66 26.21 -5.74
C MET A 152 7.18 26.20 -5.93
N THR A 153 7.92 26.61 -4.90
CA THR A 153 9.37 26.63 -4.99
C THR A 153 9.93 25.22 -4.79
N LYS A 154 11.12 24.95 -5.32
CA LYS A 154 11.82 23.67 -5.09
C LYS A 154 12.04 23.39 -3.60
N LYS A 155 12.28 24.44 -2.79
CA LYS A 155 12.45 24.34 -1.34
C LYS A 155 11.16 23.86 -0.67
N THR A 156 10.03 24.48 -1.02
CA THR A 156 8.70 24.09 -0.52
C THR A 156 8.36 22.65 -0.90
N ALA A 157 8.62 22.25 -2.15
CA ALA A 157 8.37 20.88 -2.61
C ALA A 157 9.18 19.84 -1.83
N ARG A 158 10.47 20.11 -1.59
CA ARG A 158 11.34 19.23 -0.79
C ARG A 158 10.87 19.13 0.66
N LEU A 159 10.50 20.26 1.26
CA LEU A 159 9.94 20.28 2.62
C LEU A 159 8.65 19.46 2.69
N LEU A 160 7.75 19.61 1.71
CA LEU A 160 6.50 18.85 1.67
C LEU A 160 6.77 17.35 1.57
N VAL A 161 7.67 16.90 0.69
CA VAL A 161 8.04 15.48 0.58
C VAL A 161 8.55 14.94 1.92
N LEU A 162 9.43 15.68 2.60
CA LEU A 162 9.95 15.28 3.91
C LEU A 162 8.85 15.18 4.97
N LEU A 163 7.93 16.14 5.01
CA LEU A 163 6.80 16.10 5.94
C LEU A 163 5.86 14.92 5.67
N LEU A 164 5.58 14.61 4.40
CA LEU A 164 4.75 13.46 4.03
C LEU A 164 5.39 12.13 4.47
N TRP A 165 6.70 11.98 4.29
CA TRP A 165 7.43 10.81 4.78
C TRP A 165 7.33 10.68 6.30
N ILE A 166 7.62 11.76 7.04
CA ILE A 166 7.52 11.75 8.51
C ILE A 166 6.11 11.37 8.95
N PHE A 167 5.09 11.93 8.29
CA PHE A 167 3.70 11.64 8.61
C PHE A 167 3.36 10.16 8.35
N ALA A 168 3.80 9.58 7.23
CA ALA A 168 3.63 8.16 6.93
C ALA A 168 4.35 7.28 7.96
N PHE A 169 5.59 7.61 8.34
CA PHE A 169 6.33 6.89 9.37
C PHE A 169 5.64 6.89 10.73
N ILE A 170 5.05 8.02 11.13
CA ILE A 170 4.33 8.14 12.41
C ILE A 170 3.04 7.32 12.39
N ILE A 171 2.24 7.43 11.33
CA ILE A 171 0.95 6.72 11.23
C ILE A 171 1.15 5.20 11.23
N ALA A 172 2.26 4.72 10.66
CA ALA A 172 2.52 3.29 10.58
C ALA A 172 3.05 2.67 11.89
N LEU A 173 3.45 3.46 12.90
CA LEU A 173 4.05 2.93 14.13
C LEU A 173 3.20 1.87 14.85
N PRO A 174 1.87 2.03 14.98
CA PRO A 174 1.05 1.00 15.62
C PRO A 174 1.11 -0.35 14.90
N SER A 175 1.12 -0.36 13.56
CA SER A 175 1.27 -1.60 12.78
C SER A 175 2.58 -2.32 13.13
N ALA A 176 3.68 -1.59 13.29
CA ALA A 176 4.95 -2.19 13.74
C ALA A 176 4.85 -2.78 15.16
N TRP A 177 4.16 -2.09 16.06
CA TRP A 177 4.06 -2.48 17.48
C TRP A 177 3.20 -3.72 17.69
N TYR A 178 2.08 -3.81 16.98
CA TYR A 178 1.11 -4.89 17.11
C TYR A 178 1.38 -6.09 16.21
N SER A 179 2.31 -5.98 15.24
CA SER A 179 2.73 -7.11 14.40
C SER A 179 3.55 -8.13 15.19
N GLN A 180 3.07 -9.38 15.27
CA GLN A 180 3.76 -10.46 15.98
C GLN A 180 3.69 -11.78 15.19
N VAL A 181 4.59 -12.70 15.53
CA VAL A 181 4.59 -14.06 14.97
C VAL A 181 3.97 -15.00 15.99
N ILE A 182 2.86 -15.65 15.64
CA ILE A 182 2.23 -16.71 16.44
C ILE A 182 2.68 -18.06 15.87
N TYR A 183 3.20 -18.94 16.72
CA TYR A 183 3.58 -20.31 16.34
C TYR A 183 2.46 -21.29 16.66
N LEU A 184 2.04 -22.07 15.67
CA LEU A 184 1.08 -23.16 15.85
C LEU A 184 1.82 -24.33 16.54
N GLN A 185 1.42 -24.67 17.77
CA GLN A 185 2.17 -25.56 18.68
C GLN A 185 2.04 -27.06 18.36
N TYR A 186 1.32 -27.46 17.31
CA TYR A 186 0.88 -28.84 17.17
C TYR A 186 1.83 -29.78 16.41
N HIS A 187 2.90 -29.28 15.77
CA HIS A 187 3.85 -30.12 15.03
C HIS A 187 5.34 -29.80 15.28
N PRO A 188 6.23 -30.81 15.26
CA PRO A 188 7.67 -30.61 15.33
C PRO A 188 8.16 -29.93 14.04
N GLY A 189 8.21 -28.60 14.08
CA GLY A 189 8.49 -27.74 12.92
C GLY A 189 7.64 -26.46 12.90
N SER A 190 7.20 -25.97 14.08
CA SER A 190 6.15 -24.96 14.25
C SER A 190 6.09 -23.89 13.15
N HIS A 191 5.03 -23.95 12.36
CA HIS A 191 4.72 -22.93 11.36
C HIS A 191 4.22 -21.68 12.09
N GLY A 192 4.90 -20.55 11.87
CA GLY A 192 4.53 -19.26 12.45
C GLY A 192 3.70 -18.43 11.49
N LEU A 193 2.68 -17.71 11.96
CA LEU A 193 1.93 -16.72 11.16
C LEU A 193 2.32 -15.32 11.63
N CYS A 194 2.60 -14.41 10.69
CA CYS A 194 2.83 -13.00 10.99
C CYS A 194 1.50 -12.25 10.88
N ILE A 195 0.96 -11.81 12.02
CA ILE A 195 -0.32 -11.10 12.08
C ILE A 195 -0.25 -9.91 13.03
N GLU A 196 -1.17 -8.97 12.89
CA GLU A 196 -1.34 -7.89 13.86
C GLU A 196 -2.26 -8.34 15.01
N LEU A 197 -1.72 -8.50 16.21
CA LEU A 197 -2.49 -8.76 17.43
C LEU A 197 -2.76 -7.47 18.17
N TRP A 198 -4.04 -7.13 18.32
CA TRP A 198 -4.47 -5.97 19.07
C TRP A 198 -5.20 -6.42 20.34
N ASP A 199 -4.80 -5.89 21.50
CA ASP A 199 -5.47 -6.17 22.77
C ASP A 199 -6.89 -5.59 22.81
N ASP A 200 -7.11 -4.46 22.12
CA ASP A 200 -8.38 -3.76 22.01
C ASP A 200 -8.88 -3.76 20.56
N GLN A 201 -9.96 -4.51 20.31
CA GLN A 201 -10.60 -4.60 18.99
C GLN A 201 -11.17 -3.26 18.52
N GLN A 202 -11.64 -2.38 19.43
CA GLN A 202 -12.14 -1.07 19.04
C GLN A 202 -11.01 -0.21 18.48
N LEU A 203 -9.84 -0.26 19.13
CA LEU A 203 -8.66 0.45 18.67
C LEU A 203 -8.18 -0.08 17.31
N GLN A 204 -8.18 -1.41 17.11
CA GLN A 204 -7.85 -2.02 15.82
C GLN A 204 -8.79 -1.53 14.70
N HIS A 205 -10.09 -1.47 14.96
CA HIS A 205 -11.08 -0.99 14.00
C HIS A 205 -10.89 0.49 13.67
N ILE A 206 -10.72 1.34 14.69
CA ILE A 206 -10.47 2.77 14.51
C ILE A 206 -9.19 2.98 13.70
N TYR A 207 -8.12 2.25 14.00
CA TYR A 207 -6.86 2.32 13.26
C TYR A 207 -7.06 1.89 11.80
N SER A 208 -7.68 0.75 11.57
CA SER A 208 -7.92 0.20 10.22
C SER A 208 -8.77 1.17 9.37
N ILE A 209 -9.84 1.73 9.94
CA ILE A 209 -10.67 2.75 9.27
C ILE A 209 -9.85 4.01 8.99
N THR A 210 -9.00 4.44 9.93
CA THR A 210 -8.15 5.62 9.74
C THR A 210 -7.18 5.41 8.58
N ILE A 211 -6.51 4.25 8.52
CA ILE A 211 -5.62 3.91 7.40
C ILE A 211 -6.41 3.87 6.09
N LEU A 212 -7.56 3.22 6.04
CA LEU A 212 -8.42 3.13 4.86
C LEU A 212 -8.83 4.53 4.36
N LEU A 213 -9.22 5.42 5.26
CA LEU A 213 -9.58 6.80 4.91
C LEU A 213 -8.37 7.56 4.35
N LEU A 214 -7.21 7.46 5.01
CA LEU A 214 -6.00 8.20 4.63
C LEU A 214 -5.36 7.69 3.34
N GLN A 215 -5.37 6.38 3.11
CA GLN A 215 -4.75 5.79 1.94
C GLN A 215 -5.71 5.72 0.74
N TYR A 216 -7.02 5.58 0.94
CA TYR A 216 -7.95 5.38 -0.17
C TYR A 216 -8.90 6.56 -0.38
N PHE A 217 -9.81 6.80 0.58
CA PHE A 217 -10.91 7.74 0.38
C PHE A 217 -10.48 9.20 0.27
N MET A 218 -9.59 9.65 1.16
CA MET A 218 -9.08 11.03 1.16
C MET A 218 -8.31 11.34 -0.14
N PRO A 219 -7.35 10.50 -0.58
CA PRO A 219 -6.71 10.66 -1.87
C PRO A 219 -7.70 10.66 -3.02
N LEU A 220 -8.61 9.68 -3.09
CA LEU A 220 -9.59 9.57 -4.17
C LEU A 220 -10.47 10.81 -4.27
N LEU A 221 -11.01 11.29 -3.15
CA LEU A 221 -11.88 12.45 -3.10
C LEU A 221 -11.16 13.71 -3.59
N ILE A 222 -9.95 13.97 -3.07
CA ILE A 222 -9.15 15.13 -3.47
C ILE A 222 -8.85 15.07 -4.96
N MET A 223 -8.45 13.89 -5.46
CA MET A 223 -8.16 13.68 -6.87
C MET A 223 -9.39 14.00 -7.73
N ILE A 224 -10.55 13.43 -7.42
CA ILE A 224 -11.80 13.67 -8.15
C ILE A 224 -12.13 15.17 -8.15
N CYS A 225 -12.18 15.81 -6.99
CA CYS A 225 -12.51 17.23 -6.89
C CYS A 225 -11.55 18.10 -7.71
N VAL A 226 -10.25 17.83 -7.61
CA VAL A 226 -9.22 18.58 -8.34
C VAL A 226 -9.36 18.39 -9.85
N TYR A 227 -9.54 17.16 -10.33
CA TYR A 227 -9.67 16.90 -11.77
C TYR A 227 -10.98 17.43 -12.36
N VAL A 228 -12.08 17.37 -11.62
CA VAL A 228 -13.35 18.00 -12.02
C VAL A 228 -13.15 19.50 -12.19
N HIS A 229 -12.47 20.15 -11.24
CA HIS A 229 -12.18 21.59 -11.34
C HIS A 229 -11.22 21.94 -12.49
N ILE A 230 -10.18 21.11 -12.73
CA ILE A 230 -9.31 21.27 -13.89
C ILE A 230 -10.12 21.16 -15.19
N GLY A 231 -11.03 20.19 -15.27
CA GLY A 231 -11.96 20.03 -16.39
C GLY A 231 -12.83 21.27 -16.58
N TYR A 232 -13.44 21.77 -15.51
CA TYR A 232 -14.25 22.99 -15.55
C TYR A 232 -13.46 24.19 -16.09
N ILE A 233 -12.23 24.42 -15.61
CA ILE A 233 -11.37 25.53 -16.08
C ILE A 233 -11.06 25.42 -17.57
N ILE A 234 -10.73 24.22 -18.05
CA ILE A 234 -10.28 24.04 -19.44
C ILE A 234 -11.45 24.14 -20.42
N TRP A 235 -12.63 23.64 -20.06
CA TRP A 235 -13.76 23.49 -20.97
C TRP A 235 -14.78 24.63 -20.90
N ILE A 236 -14.96 25.25 -19.72
CA ILE A 236 -16.05 26.20 -19.50
C ILE A 236 -15.55 27.65 -19.41
N LYS A 237 -14.34 27.92 -18.92
CA LYS A 237 -13.82 29.29 -18.92
C LYS A 237 -13.34 29.67 -20.34
N PRO A 238 -13.96 30.68 -20.99
CA PRO A 238 -13.41 31.21 -22.23
C PRO A 238 -12.04 31.81 -21.93
N THR A 239 -11.00 31.39 -22.65
CA THR A 239 -9.70 32.03 -22.55
C THR A 239 -9.79 33.42 -23.19
N PRO A 240 -9.62 34.53 -22.45
CA PRO A 240 -9.64 35.85 -23.07
C PRO A 240 -8.41 36.00 -23.98
N GLY A 241 -8.62 36.36 -25.24
CA GLY A 241 -7.58 36.77 -26.19
C GLY A 241 -7.57 36.01 -27.52
N GLU A 242 -7.17 36.70 -28.60
CA GLU A 242 -6.98 36.26 -29.99
C GLU A 242 -6.45 34.83 -30.20
N ALA A 243 -6.69 34.27 -31.40
CA ALA A 243 -6.16 32.98 -31.82
C ALA A 243 -4.61 32.99 -31.84
N ASP A 244 -4.00 32.21 -30.93
CA ASP A 244 -2.55 32.08 -30.82
C ASP A 244 -2.12 30.61 -30.99
N LYS A 245 -1.36 30.34 -32.05
CA LYS A 245 -0.82 29.01 -32.39
C LYS A 245 0.07 28.42 -31.27
N VAL A 246 0.69 29.28 -30.44
CA VAL A 246 1.48 28.85 -29.27
C VAL A 246 0.57 28.36 -28.15
N ARG A 247 -0.62 28.98 -28.00
CA ARG A 247 -1.64 28.58 -27.03
C ARG A 247 -2.30 27.26 -27.40
N ASP A 248 -2.60 27.03 -28.67
CA ASP A 248 -3.15 25.74 -29.15
C ASP A 248 -2.16 24.59 -28.94
N LYS A 249 -0.86 24.83 -29.19
CA LYS A 249 0.21 23.89 -28.83
C LYS A 249 0.24 23.59 -27.33
N ARG A 250 0.04 24.58 -26.45
CA ARG A 250 -0.08 24.35 -24.99
C ARG A 250 -1.32 23.57 -24.61
N ILE A 251 -2.46 23.82 -25.25
CA ILE A 251 -3.71 23.07 -25.01
C ILE A 251 -3.55 21.61 -25.46
N ALA A 252 -2.92 21.37 -26.61
CA ALA A 252 -2.59 20.01 -27.08
C ALA A 252 -1.60 19.30 -26.14
N LEU A 253 -0.58 20.01 -25.62
CA LEU A 253 0.35 19.49 -24.62
C LEU A 253 -0.36 19.21 -23.27
N SER A 254 -1.32 20.04 -22.87
CA SER A 254 -2.16 19.83 -21.68
C SER A 254 -3.00 18.55 -21.80
N LYS A 255 -3.64 18.32 -22.97
CA LYS A 255 -4.37 17.08 -23.26
C LYS A 255 -3.48 15.84 -23.19
N ARG A 256 -2.25 15.89 -23.73
CA ARG A 256 -1.27 14.79 -23.63
C ARG A 256 -0.80 14.53 -22.19
N LYS A 257 -0.57 15.59 -21.40
CA LYS A 257 -0.27 15.45 -19.97
C LYS A 257 -1.45 14.86 -19.19
N GLN A 258 -2.68 15.24 -19.52
CA GLN A 258 -3.88 14.70 -18.89
C GLN A 258 -4.06 13.19 -19.17
N GLN A 259 -3.69 12.71 -20.36
CA GLN A 259 -3.64 11.28 -20.66
C GLN A 259 -2.56 10.56 -19.82
N ALA A 260 -1.39 11.17 -19.64
CA ALA A 260 -0.33 10.62 -18.77
C ALA A 260 -0.71 10.63 -17.28
N ASP A 261 -1.40 11.67 -16.81
CA ASP A 261 -1.87 11.77 -15.43
C ASP A 261 -3.08 10.83 -15.19
N ARG A 262 -3.95 10.58 -16.19
CA ARG A 262 -4.98 9.51 -16.16
C ARG A 262 -4.36 8.12 -15.99
N LEU A 263 -3.25 7.85 -16.66
CA LEU A 263 -2.50 6.60 -16.51
C LEU A 263 -1.95 6.44 -15.08
N GLN A 264 -1.64 7.51 -14.35
CA GLN A 264 -1.23 7.42 -12.94
C GLN A 264 -2.40 7.03 -12.03
N ILE A 265 -3.61 7.58 -12.25
CA ILE A 265 -4.82 7.20 -11.52
C ILE A 265 -5.19 5.75 -11.83
N GLN A 266 -5.12 5.36 -13.10
CA GLN A 266 -5.37 3.99 -13.51
C GLN A 266 -4.35 3.03 -12.89
N LYS A 267 -3.05 3.37 -12.92
CA LYS A 267 -2.01 2.59 -12.21
C LYS A 267 -2.27 2.49 -10.72
N TYR A 268 -2.67 3.57 -10.06
CA TYR A 268 -3.03 3.59 -8.65
C TYR A 268 -4.20 2.65 -8.34
N PHE A 269 -5.28 2.77 -9.11
CA PHE A 269 -6.46 1.92 -9.00
C PHE A 269 -6.06 0.45 -9.21
N PHE A 270 -5.37 0.12 -10.30
CA PHE A 270 -4.94 -1.25 -10.60
C PHE A 270 -3.83 -1.81 -9.68
N SER A 271 -3.06 -0.97 -8.97
CA SER A 271 -2.05 -1.44 -8.01
C SER A 271 -2.62 -1.72 -6.62
N VAL A 272 -3.69 -1.01 -6.23
CA VAL A 272 -4.34 -1.16 -4.91
C VAL A 272 -5.51 -2.14 -4.97
N PHE A 273 -6.23 -2.22 -6.10
CA PHE A 273 -7.36 -3.14 -6.25
C PHE A 273 -6.99 -4.61 -6.02
N PRO A 274 -5.84 -5.16 -6.45
CA PRO A 274 -5.54 -6.58 -6.26
C PRO A 274 -5.15 -6.97 -4.82
N SER A 275 -4.45 -6.10 -4.08
CA SER A 275 -3.99 -6.42 -2.72
C SER A 275 -5.12 -6.35 -1.70
N ASP A 276 -5.98 -5.33 -1.82
CA ASP A 276 -7.01 -5.07 -0.82
C ASP A 276 -8.28 -5.87 -1.11
N THR A 277 -8.59 -6.21 -2.37
CA THR A 277 -9.68 -7.17 -2.65
C THR A 277 -9.34 -8.59 -2.20
N LEU A 278 -8.07 -9.00 -2.17
CA LEU A 278 -7.69 -10.29 -1.57
C LEU A 278 -7.95 -10.30 -0.06
N GLN A 279 -7.63 -9.21 0.65
CA GLN A 279 -7.90 -9.10 2.09
C GLN A 279 -9.39 -8.89 2.41
N ILE A 280 -10.11 -8.09 1.62
CA ILE A 280 -11.55 -7.81 1.79
C ILE A 280 -12.38 -9.04 1.39
N ASN A 281 -12.01 -9.76 0.33
CA ASN A 281 -12.68 -11.01 -0.01
C ASN A 281 -12.41 -12.07 1.04
N ALA A 282 -11.18 -12.21 1.56
CA ALA A 282 -10.92 -13.13 2.67
C ALA A 282 -11.82 -12.83 3.90
N LYS A 283 -11.92 -11.55 4.28
CA LYS A 283 -12.75 -11.11 5.41
C LYS A 283 -14.26 -11.22 5.14
N LEU A 284 -14.70 -11.02 3.90
CA LEU A 284 -16.10 -11.24 3.50
C LEU A 284 -16.43 -12.74 3.44
N THR A 285 -15.49 -13.59 3.02
CA THR A 285 -15.69 -15.04 2.97
C THR A 285 -15.86 -15.62 4.38
N GLU A 286 -15.10 -15.11 5.36
CA GLU A 286 -15.29 -15.41 6.80
C GLU A 286 -16.68 -14.98 7.28
N ILE A 287 -17.12 -13.74 6.98
CA ILE A 287 -18.43 -13.23 7.41
C ILE A 287 -19.59 -14.00 6.75
N THR A 288 -19.44 -14.40 5.47
CA THR A 288 -20.50 -15.14 4.76
C THR A 288 -20.59 -16.58 5.26
N ALA A 289 -19.47 -17.20 5.63
CA ALA A 289 -19.45 -18.52 6.28
C ALA A 289 -20.08 -18.49 7.68
N GLU A 290 -19.83 -17.44 8.45
CA GLU A 290 -20.41 -17.24 9.80
C GLU A 290 -21.94 -16.97 9.74
N GLN A 291 -22.44 -16.40 8.64
CA GLN A 291 -23.87 -16.21 8.41
C GLN A 291 -24.58 -17.50 7.95
N LEU A 292 -23.94 -18.33 7.13
CA LEU A 292 -24.50 -19.61 6.69
C LEU A 292 -24.59 -20.62 7.84
N LEU A 293 -23.64 -20.60 8.79
CA LEU A 293 -23.67 -21.42 10.00
C LEU A 293 -24.76 -21.03 11.00
N ASN A 294 -25.24 -19.78 10.96
CA ASN A 294 -26.31 -19.29 11.84
C ASN A 294 -27.72 -19.45 11.24
N GLU A 295 -27.86 -19.76 9.95
CA GLU A 295 -29.15 -20.10 9.33
C GLU A 295 -29.46 -21.61 9.37
N GLU A 296 -28.50 -22.47 9.73
CA GLU A 296 -28.69 -23.93 9.88
C GLU A 296 -28.93 -24.40 11.35
N ILE A 297 -29.12 -23.48 12.31
CA ILE A 297 -29.54 -23.76 13.70
C ILE A 297 -30.92 -23.16 13.96
#